data_AF-A0A5B0G0S5-F1
#
_entry.id   AF-A0A5B0G0S5-F1
#
_cell.length_a   1.000
_cell.length_b   1.000
_cell.length_c   1.000
_cell.angle_alpha   90.00
_cell.angle_beta   90.00
_cell.angle_gamma   90.00
#
_symmetry.space_group_name_H-M   'P 1'
#
loop_
_entity.id
_entity.type
_entity.pdbx_description
1 polymer ?
#
loop_
_entity_poly.entity_id
_entity_poly.type
_entity_poly.pdbx_seq_one_letter_code
_entity_poly.pdbx_strand_id
1 'polypeptide(L)'
;MSEENQAKAFELDGSQPARPDLRCYSVGDQDWVAATSEDEARRVLAEMNGDDPAEYADWDVELTSDKTLDMQWTDEDPPHAECGCLRDWLAEATEPTYLMGTE
;
A
#
# COMPACT_ATOMS: atom_id res chain seq x y z
N MET A 1 -25.00 19.53 -21.36
CA MET A 1 -25.20 18.42 -22.31
C MET A 1 -24.01 18.44 -23.24
N SER A 2 -22.97 17.62 -23.15
CA SER A 2 -22.55 16.58 -22.23
C SER A 2 -21.05 16.51 -22.50
N GLU A 3 -20.21 16.79 -21.51
CA GLU A 3 -18.75 16.66 -21.71
C GLU A 3 -18.45 15.17 -21.86
N GLU A 4 -18.05 14.82 -23.09
CA GLU A 4 -17.68 13.47 -23.51
C GLU A 4 -16.64 12.92 -22.56
N ASN A 5 -17.07 11.94 -21.77
CA ASN A 5 -16.21 11.05 -21.01
C ASN A 5 -15.27 10.35 -22.00
N GLN A 6 -14.07 10.90 -22.20
CA GLN A 6 -12.98 10.27 -22.95
C GLN A 6 -12.58 8.99 -22.21
N ALA A 7 -13.32 7.92 -22.45
CA ALA A 7 -12.88 6.56 -22.18
C ALA A 7 -11.67 6.31 -23.08
N LYS A 8 -10.48 6.58 -22.54
CA LYS A 8 -9.19 6.28 -23.14
C LYS A 8 -9.22 4.79 -23.52
N ALA A 9 -9.29 4.51 -24.81
CA ALA A 9 -9.30 3.15 -25.32
C ALA A 9 -8.03 2.44 -24.81
N PHE A 10 -8.18 1.44 -23.95
CA PHE A 10 -7.07 0.58 -23.54
C PHE A 10 -6.70 -0.29 -24.75
N GLU A 11 -5.68 0.12 -25.49
CA GLU A 11 -5.06 -0.70 -26.53
C GLU A 11 -4.47 -1.95 -25.87
N LEU A 12 -5.06 -3.12 -26.12
CA LEU A 12 -4.56 -4.44 -25.70
C LEU A 12 -3.38 -4.87 -26.58
N ASP A 13 -2.30 -4.08 -26.62
CA ASP A 13 -1.06 -4.38 -27.36
C ASP A 13 -0.23 -5.52 -26.70
N GLY A 14 -0.72 -6.14 -25.62
CA GLY A 14 0.08 -7.07 -24.81
C GLY A 14 1.16 -6.38 -23.99
N SER A 15 1.44 -5.10 -24.26
CA SER A 15 2.10 -4.16 -23.38
C SER A 15 1.13 -3.76 -22.25
N GLN A 16 0.87 -4.67 -21.29
CA GLN A 16 0.31 -4.22 -20.01
C GLN A 16 1.27 -3.14 -19.47
N PRO A 17 0.76 -1.98 -19.00
CA PRO A 17 1.64 -1.01 -18.35
C PRO A 17 2.42 -1.76 -17.28
N ALA A 18 3.75 -1.61 -17.29
CA ALA A 18 4.59 -2.22 -16.28
C ALA A 18 3.97 -1.88 -14.93
N ARG A 19 3.57 -2.91 -14.17
CA ARG A 19 3.02 -2.68 -12.84
C ARG A 19 4.08 -1.88 -12.07
N PRO A 20 3.70 -0.81 -11.36
CA PRO A 20 4.66 -0.13 -10.49
C PRO A 20 5.33 -1.18 -9.59
N ASP A 21 6.64 -1.09 -9.42
CA ASP A 21 7.43 -1.97 -8.55
C ASP A 21 7.12 -1.61 -7.09
N LEU A 22 5.89 -1.93 -6.67
CA LEU A 22 5.43 -1.67 -5.31
C LEU A 22 6.19 -2.56 -4.34
N ARG A 23 6.63 -1.94 -3.27
CA ARG A 23 7.30 -2.57 -2.15
C ARG A 23 6.54 -2.25 -0.89
N CYS A 24 6.61 -3.14 0.09
CA CYS A 24 6.07 -2.88 1.40
C CYS A 24 7.09 -2.10 2.22
N TYR A 25 6.65 -0.95 2.72
CA TYR A 25 7.40 -0.11 3.63
C TYR A 25 6.69 -0.09 4.98
N SER A 26 7.44 -0.23 6.07
CA SER A 26 6.95 0.06 7.40
C SER A 26 7.16 1.54 7.67
N VAL A 27 6.09 2.26 7.97
CA VAL A 27 6.09 3.67 8.36
C VAL A 27 5.95 3.71 9.88
N GLY A 28 6.94 4.27 10.57
CA GLY A 28 7.06 4.09 12.02
C GLY A 28 7.33 2.62 12.40
N ASP A 29 6.72 2.15 13.49
CA ASP A 29 6.91 0.78 14.01
C ASP A 29 5.71 -0.14 13.76
N GLN A 30 4.56 0.44 13.37
CA GLN A 30 3.26 -0.22 13.46
C GLN A 30 2.42 -0.16 12.17
N ASP A 31 2.83 0.58 11.14
CA ASP A 31 2.05 0.73 9.91
C ASP A 31 2.81 0.23 8.68
N TRP A 32 2.12 -0.53 7.81
CA TRP A 32 2.67 -1.11 6.59
C TRP A 32 1.91 -0.60 5.36
N VAL A 33 2.68 -0.09 4.40
CA VAL A 33 2.17 0.57 3.21
C VAL A 33 2.84 0.03 1.97
N ALA A 34 2.07 -0.29 0.94
CA ALA A 34 2.57 -0.55 -0.39
C ALA A 34 2.87 0.78 -1.10
N ALA A 35 4.11 0.99 -1.51
CA ALA A 35 4.53 2.17 -2.24
C ALA A 35 5.73 1.87 -3.15
N THR A 36 6.07 2.77 -4.06
CA THR A 36 7.29 2.68 -4.88
C THR A 36 8.50 3.31 -4.21
N SER A 37 8.28 4.10 -3.15
CA SER A 37 9.31 4.80 -2.39
C SER A 37 8.86 5.13 -0.97
N GLU A 38 9.82 5.43 -0.09
CA GLU A 38 9.56 5.79 1.31
C GLU A 38 8.71 7.07 1.43
N ASP A 39 8.96 8.07 0.58
CA ASP A 39 8.20 9.34 0.56
C ASP A 39 6.73 9.11 0.20
N GLU A 40 6.49 8.23 -0.77
CA GLU A 40 5.15 7.83 -1.17
C GLU A 40 4.44 7.00 -0.08
N ALA A 41 5.17 6.17 0.67
CA ALA A 41 4.62 5.43 1.81
C ALA A 41 4.09 6.38 2.91
N ARG A 42 4.86 7.41 3.28
CA ARG A 42 4.43 8.46 4.22
C ARG A 42 3.20 9.19 3.72
N ARG A 43 3.20 9.52 2.42
CA ARG A 43 2.11 10.24 1.78
C ARG A 43 0.81 9.43 1.81
N VAL A 44 0.86 8.15 1.45
CA VAL A 44 -0.31 7.27 1.48
C VAL A 44 -0.88 7.16 2.90
N LEU A 45 -0.02 7.02 3.91
CA LEU A 45 -0.46 7.00 5.31
C LEU A 45 -1.12 8.32 5.73
N ALA A 46 -0.49 9.46 5.41
CA ALA A 46 -1.06 10.77 5.68
C ALA A 46 -2.41 10.98 4.98
N GLU A 47 -2.53 10.59 3.70
CA GLU A 47 -3.77 10.65 2.93
C GLU A 47 -4.86 9.75 3.53
N MET A 48 -4.50 8.59 4.07
CA MET A 48 -5.42 7.66 4.75
C MET A 48 -5.95 8.22 6.07
N ASN A 49 -5.10 8.88 6.86
CA ASN A 49 -5.48 9.53 8.11
C ASN A 49 -6.16 10.90 7.91
N GLY A 50 -6.06 11.47 6.69
CA GLY A 50 -6.58 12.80 6.38
C GLY A 50 -5.69 13.95 6.89
N ASP A 51 -4.41 13.66 7.12
CA ASP A 51 -3.40 14.59 7.61
C ASP A 51 -2.50 15.12 6.49
N ASP A 52 -1.65 16.10 6.82
CA ASP A 52 -0.66 16.60 5.88
C ASP A 52 0.58 15.68 5.84
N PRO A 53 1.07 15.27 4.65
CA PRO A 53 2.27 14.43 4.55
C PRO A 53 3.53 15.06 5.17
N ALA A 54 3.56 16.39 5.34
CA ALA A 54 4.65 17.05 6.05
C ALA A 54 4.72 16.65 7.53
N GLU A 55 3.62 16.23 8.16
CA GLU A 55 3.61 15.75 9.55
C GLU A 55 4.29 14.38 9.70
N TYR A 56 4.37 13.62 8.61
CA TYR A 56 5.00 12.30 8.54
C TYR A 56 6.43 12.37 7.98
N ALA A 57 6.90 13.56 7.58
CA ALA A 57 8.22 13.72 6.96
C ALA A 57 9.39 13.30 7.86
N ASP A 58 9.23 13.41 9.19
CA ASP A 58 10.22 13.00 10.19
C ASP A 58 10.05 11.53 10.62
N TRP A 59 9.01 10.84 10.15
CA TRP A 59 8.77 9.44 10.51
C TRP A 59 9.77 8.53 9.81
N ASP A 60 10.28 7.57 10.55
CA ASP A 60 11.16 6.54 10.02
C ASP A 60 10.38 5.65 9.06
N VAL A 61 10.99 5.31 7.92
CA VAL A 61 10.37 4.45 6.91
C VAL A 61 11.40 3.46 6.46
N GLU A 62 11.11 2.19 6.65
CA GLU A 62 12.04 1.11 6.31
C GLU A 62 11.38 0.13 5.35
N LEU A 63 12.19 -0.51 4.52
CA LEU A 63 11.71 -1.61 3.70
C LEU A 63 11.34 -2.78 4.61
N THR A 64 10.13 -3.29 4.47
CA THR A 64 9.67 -4.43 5.26
C THR A 64 10.47 -5.68 4.91
N SER A 65 10.93 -6.38 5.96
CA SER A 65 11.69 -7.63 5.78
C SER A 65 10.82 -8.75 5.20
N ASP A 66 11.41 -9.68 4.43
CA ASP A 66 10.72 -10.86 3.91
C ASP A 66 9.98 -11.65 5.01
N LYS A 67 10.58 -11.74 6.20
CA LYS A 67 9.96 -12.42 7.34
C LYS A 67 8.63 -11.79 7.74
N THR A 68 8.56 -10.46 7.75
CA THR A 68 7.32 -9.72 8.06
C THR A 68 6.33 -9.81 6.90
N LEU A 69 6.84 -9.82 5.66
CA LEU A 69 6.01 -10.01 4.47
C LEU A 69 5.26 -11.36 4.47
N ASP A 70 5.96 -12.43 4.86
CA ASP A 70 5.40 -13.78 5.01
C ASP A 70 4.67 -14.01 6.34
N MET A 71 4.62 -13.02 7.22
CA MET A 71 3.96 -13.16 8.51
C MET A 71 2.46 -13.27 8.29
N GLN A 72 1.85 -14.29 8.91
CA GLN A 72 0.40 -14.45 8.91
C GLN A 72 -0.20 -13.44 9.88
N TRP A 73 -1.03 -12.56 9.34
CA TRP A 73 -1.83 -11.60 10.09
C TRP A 73 -3.12 -12.25 10.56
N THR A 74 -3.52 -11.90 11.77
CA THR A 74 -4.77 -12.34 12.39
C THR A 74 -5.58 -11.12 12.79
N ASP A 75 -6.89 -11.25 12.64
CA ASP A 75 -7.83 -10.23 13.08
C ASP A 75 -7.74 -10.01 14.60
N GLU A 76 -7.97 -8.78 15.03
CA GLU A 76 -7.97 -8.45 16.46
C GLU A 76 -9.26 -8.88 17.16
N ASP A 77 -10.37 -9.04 16.43
CA ASP A 77 -11.62 -9.54 17.00
C ASP A 77 -11.59 -11.08 17.15
N PRO A 78 -12.10 -11.63 18.26
CA PRO A 78 -12.28 -13.06 18.41
C PRO A 78 -13.16 -13.61 17.28
N PRO A 79 -12.75 -14.69 16.57
CA PRO A 79 -11.81 -15.72 17.01
C PRO A 79 -10.34 -15.53 16.59
N HIS A 80 -9.92 -14.32 16.20
CA HIS A 80 -8.61 -14.04 15.60
C HIS A 80 -8.39 -14.81 14.30
N ALA A 81 -9.35 -14.67 13.39
CA ALA A 81 -9.28 -15.34 12.09
C ALA A 81 -8.05 -14.87 11.31
N GLU A 82 -7.46 -15.77 10.54
CA GLU A 82 -6.33 -15.46 9.65
C GLU A 82 -6.80 -14.50 8.54
N CYS A 83 -6.17 -13.32 8.45
CA CYS A 83 -6.51 -12.27 7.48
C CYS A 83 -5.70 -12.38 6.18
N GLY A 84 -4.47 -12.91 6.25
CA GLY A 84 -3.56 -13.04 5.12
C GLY A 84 -2.14 -12.65 5.49
N CYS A 85 -1.30 -12.39 4.49
CA CYS A 85 0.04 -11.86 4.69
C CYS A 85 0.28 -10.60 3.85
N LEU A 86 1.21 -9.73 4.27
CA LEU A 86 1.53 -8.51 3.51
C LEU A 86 2.01 -8.83 2.10
N ARG A 87 2.67 -9.98 1.90
CA ARG A 87 3.13 -10.41 0.57
C ARG A 87 1.97 -10.62 -0.41
N ASP A 88 0.88 -11.23 0.04
CA ASP A 88 -0.31 -11.46 -0.79
C ASP A 88 -0.98 -10.12 -1.10
N TRP A 89 -1.21 -9.28 -0.08
CA TRP A 89 -1.82 -7.97 -0.29
C TRP A 89 -0.98 -7.05 -1.18
N LEU A 90 0.35 -7.08 -1.05
CA LEU A 90 1.27 -6.35 -1.92
C LEU A 90 1.18 -6.86 -3.37
N ALA A 91 1.01 -8.16 -3.60
CA ALA A 91 0.87 -8.73 -4.93
C ALA A 91 -0.48 -8.38 -5.58
N GLU A 92 -1.52 -8.18 -4.77
CA GLU A 92 -2.83 -7.69 -5.22
C GLU A 92 -2.85 -6.17 -5.46
N ALA A 93 -2.03 -5.41 -4.74
CA ALA A 93 -1.92 -3.97 -4.91
C ALA A 93 -1.43 -3.59 -6.32
N THR A 94 -2.20 -2.75 -7.01
CA THR A 94 -1.83 -2.19 -8.33
C THR A 94 -1.39 -0.74 -8.26
N GLU A 95 -1.61 -0.09 -7.13
CA GLU A 95 -1.26 1.29 -6.83
C GLU A 95 -0.83 1.43 -5.36
N PRO A 96 -0.12 2.51 -4.99
CA PRO A 96 0.29 2.74 -3.61
C PRO A 96 -0.91 2.78 -2.68
N THR A 97 -0.89 1.98 -1.63
CA THR A 97 -2.04 1.80 -0.75
C THR A 97 -1.61 1.32 0.63
N TYR A 98 -2.41 1.67 1.64
CA TYR A 98 -2.24 1.15 2.99
C TYR A 98 -2.55 -0.35 3.00
N LEU A 99 -1.66 -1.16 3.59
CA LEU A 99 -1.85 -2.61 3.66
C LEU A 99 -2.45 -3.00 5.00
N MET A 100 -1.75 -2.67 6.09
CA MET A 100 -2.13 -3.10 7.43
C MET A 100 -1.36 -2.32 8.48
N GLY A 101 -1.88 -2.29 9.70
CA GLY A 101 -1.17 -1.79 10.88
C GLY A 101 -1.57 -2.55 12.13
N THR A 102 -0.86 -2.28 13.21
CA THR A 102 -1.15 -2.79 14.55
C THR A 102 -1.36 -1.62 15.50
N GLU A 103 -2.45 -1.60 16.26
CA GLU A 103 -2.67 -0.59 17.31
C GLU A 103 -1.96 -0.93 18.64
#